data_AF-A0A8J7QHG3-F1
#
_entry.id   AF-A0A8J7QHG3-F1
#
_cell.length_a   1.000
_cell.length_b   1.000
_cell.length_c   1.000
_cell.angle_alpha   90.00
_cell.angle_beta   90.00
_cell.angle_gamma   90.00
#
_symmetry.space_group_name_H-M   'P 1'
#
loop_
_entity.id
_entity.type
_entity.pdbx_description
1 polymer ?
#
loop_
_entity_poly.entity_id
_entity_poly.type
_entity_poly.pdbx_seq_one_letter_code
_entity_poly.pdbx_strand_id
1 'polypeptide(L)'
;MGGIKVYIPDDLERKFREAAMRLYGYGRGSLSIASEKAFAAWLSQVSGALDVAESIEDPVEAIYGMLSNVKKTGVELQHEARGMRARRSLEYRNAT
;
A
#
# COMPACT_ATOMS: atom_id res chain seq x y z
N MET A 1 -8.41 -27.08 9.30
CA MET A 1 -8.16 -25.97 8.35
C MET A 1 -9.26 -24.93 8.57
N GLY A 2 -8.91 -23.66 8.73
CA GLY A 2 -9.90 -22.59 8.87
C GLY A 2 -10.54 -22.25 7.52
N GLY A 3 -11.76 -21.73 7.52
CA GLY A 3 -12.46 -21.26 6.33
C GLY A 3 -12.90 -19.81 6.51
N ILE A 4 -12.75 -19.00 5.46
CA ILE A 4 -13.23 -17.63 5.41
C ILE A 4 -14.26 -17.53 4.29
N LYS A 5 -15.43 -16.95 4.57
CA LYS A 5 -16.42 -16.61 3.56
C LYS A 5 -16.12 -15.20 3.04
N VAL A 6 -15.89 -15.08 1.74
CA VAL A 6 -15.53 -13.82 1.08
C VAL A 6 -16.57 -13.52 0.00
N TYR A 7 -16.96 -12.26 -0.14
CA TYR A 7 -17.80 -11.79 -1.23
C TYR A 7 -16.98 -10.85 -2.08
N ILE A 8 -16.91 -11.14 -3.38
CA ILE A 8 -16.17 -10.37 -4.39
C ILE A 8 -17.07 -10.22 -5.62
N PRO A 9 -16.83 -9.23 -6.49
CA PRO A 9 -17.58 -9.09 -7.74
C PRO A 9 -17.50 -10.35 -8.60
N ASP A 10 -18.63 -10.72 -9.23
CA ASP A 10 -18.75 -11.96 -10.01
C ASP A 10 -17.71 -12.09 -11.12
N ASP A 11 -17.39 -10.97 -11.80
CA ASP A 11 -16.35 -10.96 -12.84
C ASP A 11 -14.95 -11.29 -12.31
N LEU A 12 -14.65 -10.88 -11.08
CA LEU A 12 -13.37 -11.16 -10.45
C LEU A 12 -13.31 -12.63 -10.01
N GLU A 13 -14.41 -13.13 -9.41
CA GLU A 13 -14.55 -14.53 -9.02
C GLU A 13 -14.33 -15.47 -10.21
N ARG A 14 -15.02 -15.19 -11.33
CA ARG A 14 -14.94 -16.00 -12.54
C ARG A 14 -13.51 -16.04 -13.08
N LYS A 15 -12.85 -14.89 -13.20
CA LYS A 15 -11.46 -14.80 -13.67
C LYS A 15 -10.51 -15.57 -12.75
N PHE A 16 -10.70 -15.43 -11.43
CA PHE A 16 -9.88 -16.14 -10.45
C PHE A 16 -10.06 -17.65 -10.56
N ARG A 17 -11.30 -18.13 -10.67
CA ARG A 17 -11.64 -19.54 -10.84
C ARG A 17 -11.05 -20.12 -12.13
N GLU A 18 -11.22 -19.44 -13.26
CA GLU A 18 -10.64 -19.85 -14.54
C GLU A 18 -9.12 -19.98 -14.45
N ALA A 19 -8.44 -18.99 -13.85
CA ALA A 19 -6.99 -19.01 -13.67
C ALA A 19 -6.55 -20.16 -12.74
N ALA A 20 -7.22 -20.33 -11.60
CA ALA A 20 -6.94 -21.40 -10.64
C ALA A 20 -7.07 -22.79 -11.29
N MET A 21 -8.12 -23.00 -12.08
CA MET A 21 -8.33 -24.27 -12.78
C MET A 21 -7.31 -24.51 -13.89
N ARG A 22 -6.92 -23.47 -14.65
CA ARG A 22 -5.88 -23.58 -15.68
C ARG A 22 -4.52 -23.91 -15.09
N LEU A 23 -4.19 -23.38 -13.92
CA LEU A 23 -2.89 -23.57 -13.26
C LEU A 23 -2.80 -24.88 -12.47
N TYR A 24 -3.87 -25.24 -11.75
CA TYR A 24 -3.86 -26.33 -10.76
C TYR A 24 -4.80 -27.48 -11.11
N GLY A 25 -5.46 -27.43 -12.27
CA GLY A 25 -6.37 -28.44 -12.77
C GLY A 25 -7.83 -28.20 -12.37
N TYR A 26 -8.71 -28.96 -13.03
CA TYR A 26 -10.18 -28.85 -12.89
C TYR A 26 -10.74 -29.70 -11.73
N GLY A 27 -9.86 -30.29 -10.91
CA GLY A 27 -10.23 -31.13 -9.78
C GLY A 27 -10.57 -30.36 -8.50
N ARG A 28 -10.89 -31.10 -7.44
CA ARG A 28 -11.08 -30.54 -6.10
C ARG A 28 -9.77 -29.92 -5.59
N GLY A 29 -9.85 -28.69 -5.08
CA GLY A 29 -8.75 -28.03 -4.36
C GLY A 29 -7.99 -26.96 -5.14
N SER A 30 -8.23 -26.80 -6.46
CA SER A 30 -7.55 -25.75 -7.26
C SER A 30 -7.81 -24.34 -6.73
N LEU A 31 -9.05 -24.05 -6.34
CA LEU A 31 -9.40 -22.78 -5.68
C LEU A 31 -8.71 -22.61 -4.33
N SER A 32 -8.64 -23.67 -3.50
CA SER A 32 -7.98 -23.61 -2.20
C SER A 32 -6.49 -23.31 -2.35
N ILE A 33 -5.81 -23.98 -3.28
CA ILE A 33 -4.38 -23.76 -3.58
C ILE A 33 -4.15 -22.33 -4.09
N ALA A 34 -5.00 -21.86 -5.01
CA ALA A 34 -4.91 -20.51 -5.54
C ALA A 34 -5.14 -19.46 -4.44
N SER A 35 -6.14 -19.66 -3.58
CA SER A 35 -6.44 -18.76 -2.46
C SER A 35 -5.31 -18.73 -1.45
N GLU A 36 -4.76 -19.88 -1.06
CA GLU A 36 -3.62 -19.95 -0.14
C GLU A 36 -2.42 -19.16 -0.67
N LYS A 37 -2.07 -19.35 -1.95
CA LYS A 37 -0.98 -18.59 -2.58
C LYS A 37 -1.27 -17.10 -2.68
N ALA A 38 -2.51 -16.72 -3.02
CA ALA A 38 -2.91 -15.33 -3.10
C ALA A 38 -2.83 -14.65 -1.72
N PHE A 39 -3.31 -15.31 -0.67
CA PHE A 39 -3.24 -14.79 0.69
C PHE A 39 -1.79 -14.71 1.19
N ALA A 40 -0.96 -15.73 0.93
CA ALA A 40 0.45 -15.70 1.30
C ALA A 40 1.21 -14.57 0.58
N ALA A 41 0.96 -14.39 -0.73
CA ALA A 41 1.56 -13.31 -1.51
C ALA A 41 1.11 -11.93 -0.99
N TRP A 42 -0.19 -11.76 -0.74
CA TRP A 42 -0.71 -10.51 -0.19
C TRP A 42 -0.12 -10.22 1.20
N LEU A 43 -0.09 -11.21 2.10
CA LEU A 43 0.53 -11.08 3.43
C LEU A 43 2.00 -10.72 3.33
N SER A 44 2.77 -11.33 2.42
CA SER A 44 4.17 -10.97 2.20
C SER A 44 4.36 -9.54 1.67
N GLN A 45 3.39 -8.99 0.94
CA GLN A 45 3.43 -7.61 0.48
C GLN A 45 3.12 -6.63 1.60
N VAL A 46 2.19 -6.98 2.50
CA VAL A 46 1.77 -6.07 3.58
C VAL A 46 2.55 -6.24 4.87
N SER A 47 3.21 -7.39 5.11
CA SER A 47 3.89 -7.67 6.39
C SER A 47 4.96 -6.65 6.72
N GLY A 48 5.81 -6.27 5.76
CA GLY A 48 6.83 -5.24 6.00
C GLY A 48 6.24 -3.88 6.37
N ALA A 49 5.07 -3.52 5.82
CA ALA A 49 4.40 -2.28 6.18
C ALA A 49 3.67 -2.38 7.53
N LEU A 50 3.08 -3.55 7.83
CA LEU A 50 2.41 -3.83 9.10
C LEU A 50 3.42 -3.87 10.26
N ASP A 51 4.54 -4.57 10.09
CA ASP A 51 5.60 -4.69 11.10
C ASP A 51 6.22 -3.32 11.44
N VAL A 52 6.40 -2.47 10.42
CA VAL A 52 6.85 -1.08 10.63
C VAL A 52 5.78 -0.26 11.34
N ALA A 53 4.51 -0.41 10.97
CA ALA A 53 3.42 0.31 11.63
C ALA A 53 3.22 -0.15 13.09
N GLU A 54 3.32 -1.45 13.38
CA GLU A 54 3.17 -2.02 14.72
C GLU A 54 4.39 -1.75 15.62
N SER A 55 5.59 -1.63 15.04
CA SER A 55 6.81 -1.29 15.81
C SER A 55 6.93 0.18 16.18
N ILE A 56 6.09 1.04 15.60
CA ILE A 56 6.03 2.46 15.93
C ILE A 56 4.95 2.69 16.98
N GLU A 57 5.37 2.74 18.24
CA GLU A 57 4.48 2.98 19.40
C GLU A 57 3.76 4.34 19.30
N ASP A 58 4.47 5.39 18.86
CA ASP A 58 3.90 6.70 18.54
C ASP A 58 4.41 7.20 17.16
N PRO A 59 3.57 7.14 16.11
CA PRO A 59 3.97 7.57 14.78
C PRO A 59 4.18 9.07 14.65
N VAL A 60 3.56 9.88 15.51
CA VAL A 60 3.76 11.33 15.53
C VAL A 60 5.14 11.65 16.08
N GLU A 61 5.52 11.05 17.21
CA GLU A 61 6.84 11.23 17.81
C GLU A 61 7.96 10.65 16.93
N ALA A 62 7.72 9.52 16.25
CA ALA A 62 8.69 8.98 15.30
C ALA A 62 9.02 9.97 14.16
N ILE A 63 8.00 10.66 13.63
CA ILE A 63 8.19 11.71 12.61
C ILE A 63 8.96 12.90 13.20
N TYR A 64 8.63 13.35 14.41
CA TYR A 64 9.38 14.42 15.07
C TYR A 64 10.84 14.05 15.31
N GLY A 65 11.12 12.81 15.73
CA GLY A 65 12.48 12.29 15.88
C GLY A 65 13.25 12.27 14.56
N MET A 66 12.63 11.81 13.48
CA MET A 66 13.22 11.83 12.13
C MET A 66 13.55 13.25 11.64
N LEU A 67 12.74 14.24 12.04
CA LEU A 67 12.92 15.65 11.67
C LEU A 67 13.74 16.45 12.69
N SER A 68 14.33 15.81 13.71
CA SER A 68 15.07 16.48 14.79
C SER A 68 16.26 17.33 14.32
N ASN A 69 16.85 17.00 13.16
CA ASN A 69 17.91 17.76 12.51
C ASN A 69 17.41 18.98 11.73
N VAL A 70 16.09 19.09 11.50
CA VAL A 70 15.47 20.22 10.81
C VAL A 70 15.23 21.34 11.81
N LYS A 71 16.08 22.36 11.79
CA LYS A 71 16.05 23.51 12.71
C LYS A 71 14.92 24.52 12.42
N LYS A 72 13.91 24.14 11.65
CA LYS A 72 12.81 25.01 11.23
C LYS A 72 11.51 24.51 11.83
N THR A 73 10.68 25.42 12.28
CA THR A 73 9.32 25.14 12.73
C THR A 73 8.42 24.69 11.57
N GLY A 74 7.33 24.00 11.89
CA GLY A 74 6.35 23.60 10.89
C GLY A 74 5.78 24.78 10.10
N VAL A 75 5.61 25.94 10.74
CA VAL A 75 5.11 27.17 10.09
C VAL A 75 6.12 27.71 9.08
N GLU A 76 7.42 27.75 9.43
CA GLU A 76 8.48 28.17 8.51
C GLU A 76 8.57 27.25 7.28
N LEU A 77 8.49 25.93 7.49
CA LEU A 77 8.47 24.95 6.41
C LEU A 77 7.24 25.14 5.49
N GLN A 78 6.08 25.49 6.04
CA GLN A 78 4.88 25.78 5.26
C GLN A 78 5.04 27.04 4.38
N HIS A 79 5.69 28.09 4.90
CA HIS A 79 6.01 29.28 4.11
C HIS A 79 6.97 28.98 2.97
N GLU A 80 8.03 28.21 3.21
CA GLU A 80 8.94 27.75 2.16
C GLU A 80 8.23 26.90 1.11
N ALA A 81 7.39 25.95 1.54
CA ALA A 81 6.62 25.12 0.63
C ALA A 81 5.69 25.96 -0.27
N ARG A 82 5.07 27.01 0.27
CA ARG A 82 4.26 27.96 -0.51
C ARG A 82 5.10 28.69 -1.55
N GLY A 83 6.29 29.16 -1.18
CA GLY A 83 7.23 29.80 -2.10
C GLY A 83 7.68 28.87 -3.23
N MET A 84 8.06 27.63 -2.90
CA MET A 84 8.44 26.62 -3.90
C MET A 84 7.32 26.33 -4.89
N ARG A 85 6.07 26.16 -4.42
CA ARG A 85 4.91 25.93 -5.30
C ARG A 85 4.65 27.11 -6.24
N ALA A 86 4.76 28.34 -5.74
CA ALA A 86 4.59 29.54 -6.55
C ALA A 86 5.65 29.65 -7.65
N ARG A 87 6.92 29.37 -7.30
CA ARG A 87 8.04 29.37 -8.26
C ARG A 87 7.86 28.31 -9.34
N ARG A 88 7.49 27.09 -8.93
CA ARG A 88 7.24 25.97 -9.85
C ARG A 88 6.08 26.27 -10.82
N SER A 89 5.02 26.94 -10.34
CA SER A 89 3.90 27.38 -11.19
C SER A 89 4.35 28.39 -12.26
N LEU A 90 5.24 29.33 -11.90
CA LEU A 90 5.83 30.28 -12.84
C LEU A 90 6.74 29.59 -13.88
N GLU A 91 7.56 28.63 -13.46
CA GLU A 91 8.40 27.84 -14.37
C GLU A 91 7.56 27.07 -15.39
N TYR A 92 6.48 26.41 -14.96
CA TYR A 92 5.54 25.74 -15.86
C TYR A 92 4.88 26.71 -16.85
N ARG A 93 4.49 27.90 -16.40
CA ARG A 93 3.89 28.93 -17.27
C ARG A 93 4.87 29.50 -18.29
N ASN A 94 6.15 29.62 -17.94
CA ASN A 94 7.19 30.13 -18.83
C ASN A 94 7.73 29.08 -19.81
N ALA A 95 7.46 27.79 -19.56
CA ALA A 95 7.83 26.67 -20.42
C ALA A 95 6.74 26.30 -21.45
N THR A 96 5.60 26.98 -21.45
CA THR A 96 4.50 26.85 -22.42
C THR A 96 4.48 28.06 -23.33
#